data_AF-A0A9E0TY75-F1
#
_entry.id   AF-A0A9E0TY75-F1
#
_cell.length_a   1.000
_cell.length_b   1.000
_cell.length_c   1.000
_cell.angle_alpha   90.00
_cell.angle_beta   90.00
_cell.angle_gamma   90.00
#
_symmetry.space_group_name_H-M   'P 1'
#
loop_
_entity.id
_entity.type
_entity.pdbx_description
1 polymer ?
#
loop_
_entity_poly.entity_id
_entity_poly.type
_entity_poly.pdbx_seq_one_letter_code
_entity_poly.pdbx_strand_id
1 'polypeptide(L)'
;ECTKALEDNRDAWFFSLRLGKNIVFCGMLNHPQPVPRGKRINSRMFKWKFSSVKVEGDWNYPNTTDTTVYRKNDIRSFLKRALYENPNRLESLWTRIAPKKKKGICFTRSRAINIPMNVVNPYFSSANMEIPVTELLSKFVQGSKIDVDAFYKVNNPSPHVNYNPRFIQR
;
A
#
# COMPACT_ATOMS: atom_id res chain seq x y z
N GLU A 1 12.03 -11.61 7.25
CA GLU A 1 11.45 -12.39 6.12
C GLU A 1 11.38 -11.57 4.83
N CYS A 2 10.72 -10.39 4.80
CA CYS A 2 10.52 -9.60 3.58
C CYS A 2 11.82 -9.13 2.91
N THR A 3 12.77 -8.61 3.70
CA THR A 3 14.08 -8.16 3.20
C THR A 3 14.87 -9.32 2.59
N LYS A 4 14.91 -10.48 3.26
CA LYS A 4 15.51 -11.71 2.71
C LYS A 4 14.85 -12.14 1.40
N ALA A 5 13.51 -12.13 1.33
CA ALA A 5 12.80 -12.48 0.10
C ALA A 5 13.14 -11.53 -1.06
N LEU A 6 13.36 -10.24 -0.77
CA LEU A 6 13.90 -9.30 -1.76
C LEU A 6 15.31 -9.71 -2.16
N GLU A 7 16.23 -9.90 -1.24
CA GLU A 7 17.62 -10.25 -1.59
C GLU A 7 17.72 -11.55 -2.41
N ASP A 8 16.91 -12.56 -2.06
CA ASP A 8 16.82 -13.83 -2.80
C ASP A 8 16.14 -13.67 -4.19
N ASN A 9 15.54 -12.51 -4.48
CA ASN A 9 14.85 -12.19 -5.74
C ASN A 9 15.26 -10.81 -6.29
N ARG A 10 16.47 -10.71 -6.84
CA ARG A 10 17.06 -9.47 -7.39
C ARG A 10 16.30 -8.86 -8.58
N ASP A 11 15.41 -9.62 -9.20
CA ASP A 11 14.49 -9.16 -10.25
C ASP A 11 13.22 -8.47 -9.71
N ALA A 12 12.96 -8.56 -8.40
CA ALA A 12 11.88 -7.85 -7.74
C ALA A 12 12.29 -6.42 -7.40
N TRP A 13 11.37 -5.49 -7.65
CA TRP A 13 11.50 -4.08 -7.32
C TRP A 13 11.16 -3.79 -5.85
N PHE A 14 10.13 -4.44 -5.34
CA PHE A 14 9.67 -4.27 -3.97
C PHE A 14 9.13 -5.57 -3.37
N PHE A 15 8.95 -5.54 -2.05
CA PHE A 15 8.08 -6.46 -1.31
C PHE A 15 6.92 -5.69 -0.69
N SER A 16 5.68 -6.02 -1.05
CA SER A 16 4.49 -5.34 -0.58
C SER A 16 3.84 -6.10 0.57
N LEU A 17 3.51 -5.38 1.64
CA LEU A 17 2.72 -5.90 2.76
C LEU A 17 1.22 -5.73 2.52
N ARG A 18 0.82 -4.70 1.76
CA ARG A 18 -0.59 -4.39 1.45
C ARG A 18 -1.22 -5.33 0.43
N LEU A 19 -0.40 -5.90 -0.46
CA LEU A 19 -0.87 -6.80 -1.51
C LEU A 19 -0.90 -8.26 -1.05
N GLY A 20 -1.80 -9.02 -1.66
CA GLY A 20 -1.96 -10.44 -1.49
C GLY A 20 -3.05 -10.95 -2.43
N LYS A 21 -3.20 -12.27 -2.58
CA LYS A 21 -4.20 -12.84 -3.51
C LYS A 21 -5.64 -12.53 -3.13
N ASN A 22 -5.89 -12.04 -1.91
CA ASN A 22 -7.18 -11.52 -1.47
C ASN A 22 -7.49 -10.11 -2.03
N ILE A 23 -6.51 -9.42 -2.60
CA ILE A 23 -6.68 -8.08 -3.17
C ILE A 23 -7.24 -8.17 -4.59
N VAL A 24 -8.53 -7.89 -4.70
CA VAL A 24 -9.32 -8.01 -5.95
C VAL A 24 -10.06 -6.72 -6.31
N PHE A 25 -9.90 -5.66 -5.52
CA PHE A 25 -10.55 -4.37 -5.72
C PHE A 25 -9.57 -3.22 -5.49
N CYS A 26 -9.60 -2.18 -6.32
CA CYS A 26 -8.79 -0.97 -6.13
C CYS A 26 -9.66 0.11 -5.48
N GLY A 27 -9.48 0.35 -4.18
CA GLY A 27 -10.30 1.31 -3.44
C GLY A 27 -10.14 2.75 -3.95
N MET A 28 -8.94 3.13 -4.36
CA MET A 28 -8.64 4.48 -4.84
C MET A 28 -9.26 4.79 -6.20
N LEU A 29 -9.32 3.80 -7.09
CA LEU A 29 -9.94 3.95 -8.42
C LEU A 29 -11.37 3.42 -8.48
N ASN A 30 -11.88 2.90 -7.36
CA ASN A 30 -13.23 2.35 -7.20
C ASN A 30 -13.64 1.33 -8.29
N HIS A 31 -12.76 0.37 -8.61
CA HIS A 31 -13.10 -0.71 -9.56
C HIS A 31 -12.45 -2.05 -9.21
N PRO A 32 -13.00 -3.18 -9.71
CA PRO A 32 -12.38 -4.49 -9.57
C PRO A 32 -11.04 -4.60 -10.30
N GLN A 33 -10.09 -5.32 -9.71
CA GLN A 33 -8.80 -5.63 -10.31
C GLN A 33 -8.48 -7.13 -10.13
N PRO A 34 -8.30 -7.92 -11.20
CA PRO A 34 -7.96 -9.32 -11.05
C PRO A 34 -6.53 -9.49 -10.53
N VAL A 35 -6.31 -10.54 -9.70
CA VAL A 35 -4.95 -10.93 -9.30
C VAL A 35 -4.15 -11.28 -10.56
N PRO A 36 -2.96 -10.68 -10.78
CA PRO A 36 -2.19 -10.91 -11.99
C PRO A 36 -1.67 -12.34 -12.08
N ARG A 37 -1.31 -12.76 -13.30
CA ARG A 37 -0.61 -14.03 -13.50
C ARG A 37 0.76 -13.96 -12.82
N GLY A 38 1.07 -14.96 -12.01
CA GLY A 38 2.33 -15.02 -11.27
C GLY A 38 2.61 -16.42 -10.75
N LYS A 39 3.64 -16.52 -9.92
CA LYS A 39 4.06 -17.79 -9.33
C LYS A 39 4.19 -17.68 -7.81
N ARG A 40 3.90 -18.76 -7.11
CA ARG A 40 4.28 -18.89 -5.70
C ARG A 40 5.81 -19.01 -5.62
N ILE A 41 6.43 -18.25 -4.72
CA ILE A 41 7.85 -18.44 -4.38
C ILE A 41 7.97 -19.59 -3.36
N ASN A 42 7.01 -19.65 -2.42
CA ASN A 42 6.85 -20.69 -1.42
C ASN A 42 5.39 -20.73 -0.95
N SER A 43 5.09 -21.45 0.14
CA SER A 43 3.74 -21.55 0.71
C SER A 43 3.13 -20.19 1.08
N ARG A 44 3.96 -19.20 1.43
CA ARG A 44 3.53 -17.90 1.97
C ARG A 44 3.67 -16.73 1.01
N MET A 45 4.41 -16.83 -0.09
CA MET A 45 4.76 -15.69 -0.96
C MET A 45 4.36 -15.87 -2.42
N PHE A 46 4.04 -14.75 -3.07
CA PHE A 46 3.61 -14.66 -4.46
C PHE A 46 4.44 -13.62 -5.21
N LYS A 47 4.82 -13.92 -6.46
CA LYS A 47 5.59 -13.04 -7.35
C LYS A 47 4.90 -12.88 -8.69
N TRP A 48 4.78 -11.66 -9.18
CA TRP A 48 4.20 -11.34 -10.49
C TRP A 48 5.06 -10.33 -11.25
N LYS A 49 4.85 -10.23 -12.57
CA LYS A 49 5.44 -9.18 -13.40
C LYS A 49 4.46 -8.01 -13.50
N PHE A 50 4.93 -6.77 -13.41
CA PHE A 50 4.05 -5.62 -13.58
C PHE A 50 3.39 -5.61 -14.96
N SER A 51 4.11 -6.02 -16.01
CA SER A 51 3.58 -6.17 -17.36
C SER A 51 2.53 -7.28 -17.55
N SER A 52 2.27 -8.12 -16.54
CA SER A 52 1.23 -9.15 -16.59
C SER A 52 -0.14 -8.67 -16.09
N VAL A 53 -0.18 -7.45 -15.53
CA VAL A 53 -1.40 -6.81 -15.04
C VAL A 53 -2.16 -6.24 -16.23
N LYS A 54 -3.46 -6.53 -16.32
CA LYS A 54 -4.31 -6.13 -17.45
C LYS A 54 -5.16 -4.88 -17.20
N VAL A 55 -5.41 -4.60 -15.92
CA VAL A 55 -6.27 -3.49 -15.47
C VAL A 55 -5.41 -2.61 -14.59
N GLU A 56 -5.46 -1.31 -14.82
CA GLU A 56 -4.79 -0.34 -13.94
C GLU A 56 -5.26 -0.49 -12.49
N GLY A 57 -4.37 -0.31 -11.52
CA GLY A 57 -4.71 -0.42 -10.12
C GLY A 57 -3.51 -0.72 -9.23
N ASP A 58 -3.76 -1.30 -8.07
CA ASP A 58 -2.73 -1.53 -7.06
C ASP A 58 -1.65 -2.54 -7.52
N TRP A 59 -2.00 -3.50 -8.38
CA TRP A 59 -1.06 -4.52 -8.87
C TRP A 59 0.00 -4.00 -9.85
N ASN A 60 -0.23 -2.87 -10.53
CA ASN A 60 0.73 -2.21 -11.42
C ASN A 60 1.13 -0.81 -10.94
N TYR A 61 1.01 -0.52 -9.64
CA TYR A 61 1.43 0.73 -9.01
C TYR A 61 2.69 0.49 -8.15
N PRO A 62 3.90 0.47 -8.76
CA PRO A 62 5.09 -0.05 -8.09
C PRO A 62 5.84 0.93 -7.20
N ASN A 63 5.53 2.21 -7.31
CA ASN A 63 6.24 3.30 -6.64
C ASN A 63 5.27 3.97 -5.68
N THR A 64 5.20 3.42 -4.47
CA THR A 64 4.30 3.87 -3.42
C THR A 64 5.04 4.06 -2.11
N THR A 65 4.49 4.95 -1.30
CA THR A 65 4.91 5.31 0.05
C THR A 65 4.19 4.47 1.12
N ASP A 66 3.13 3.77 0.73
CA ASP A 66 2.42 2.87 1.64
C ASP A 66 3.17 1.55 1.85
N THR A 67 2.86 0.87 2.95
CA THR A 67 3.43 -0.39 3.51
C THR A 67 4.17 -1.35 2.55
N THR A 68 5.28 -0.89 2.00
CA THR A 68 6.03 -1.52 0.91
C THR A 68 7.52 -1.34 1.18
N VAL A 69 8.26 -2.43 1.06
CA VAL A 69 9.69 -2.49 1.34
C VAL A 69 10.45 -2.43 0.02
N TYR A 70 11.41 -1.51 -0.05
CA TYR A 70 12.31 -1.33 -1.19
C TYR A 70 13.75 -1.53 -0.74
N ARG A 71 14.64 -1.91 -1.67
CA ARG A 71 16.08 -1.78 -1.40
C ARG A 71 16.45 -0.32 -1.44
N LYS A 72 17.18 0.13 -0.42
CA LYS A 72 17.68 1.51 -0.34
C LYS A 72 18.45 1.90 -1.61
N ASN A 73 19.31 1.02 -2.12
CA ASN A 73 20.14 1.30 -3.29
C ASN A 73 19.31 1.51 -4.58
N ASP A 74 18.16 0.84 -4.69
CA ASP A 74 17.29 0.92 -5.87
C ASP A 74 16.59 2.29 -5.96
N ILE A 75 16.31 2.92 -4.81
CA ILE A 75 15.43 4.11 -4.74
C ILE A 75 16.16 5.40 -4.27
N ARG A 76 17.30 5.27 -3.58
CA ARG A 76 18.03 6.39 -2.95
C ARG A 76 18.37 7.51 -3.93
N SER A 77 18.81 7.15 -5.13
CA SER A 77 19.23 8.15 -6.12
C SER A 77 18.06 9.01 -6.60
N PHE A 78 16.85 8.43 -6.72
CA PHE A 78 15.66 9.18 -7.06
C PHE A 78 15.22 10.05 -5.89
N LEU A 79 15.07 9.47 -4.70
CA LEU A 79 14.60 10.19 -3.51
C LEU A 79 15.46 11.40 -3.13
N LYS A 80 16.77 11.34 -3.39
CA LYS A 80 17.69 12.47 -3.17
C LYS A 80 17.56 13.63 -4.16
N ARG A 81 17.04 13.36 -5.37
CA ARG A 81 16.94 14.35 -6.46
C ARG A 81 15.52 14.85 -6.69
N ALA A 82 14.52 14.06 -6.30
CA ALA A 82 13.13 14.45 -6.43
C ALA A 82 12.85 15.69 -5.58
N LEU A 83 12.23 16.70 -6.19
CA LEU A 83 11.71 17.88 -5.50
C LEU A 83 10.24 17.62 -5.19
N TYR A 84 9.92 17.40 -3.92
CA TYR A 84 8.57 17.12 -3.45
C TYR A 84 8.33 17.76 -2.08
N GLU A 85 7.11 18.23 -1.90
CA GLU A 85 6.63 18.91 -0.69
C GLU A 85 5.63 18.05 0.10
N ASN A 86 5.12 16.96 -0.50
CA ASN A 86 4.22 16.02 0.13
C ASN A 86 4.33 14.60 -0.50
N PRO A 87 3.80 13.55 0.15
CA PRO A 87 3.87 12.18 -0.35
C PRO A 87 3.20 11.97 -1.72
N ASN A 88 2.04 12.60 -1.97
CA ASN A 88 1.34 12.48 -3.26
C ASN A 88 2.20 13.03 -4.40
N ARG A 89 2.89 14.17 -4.18
CA ARG A 89 3.82 14.74 -5.16
C ARG A 89 5.00 13.80 -5.40
N LEU A 90 5.58 13.24 -4.34
CA LEU A 90 6.64 12.24 -4.44
C LEU A 90 6.21 11.05 -5.31
N GLU A 91 5.06 10.42 -5.02
CA GLU A 91 4.57 9.28 -5.78
C GLU A 91 4.27 9.63 -7.25
N SER A 92 3.70 10.81 -7.53
CA SER A 92 3.42 11.23 -8.91
C SER A 92 4.70 11.43 -9.73
N LEU A 93 5.78 11.94 -9.11
CA LEU A 93 7.10 12.04 -9.75
C LEU A 93 7.73 10.66 -9.89
N TRP A 94 7.57 9.82 -8.87
CA TRP A 94 8.22 8.52 -8.81
C TRP A 94 7.62 7.55 -9.82
N THR A 95 6.31 7.55 -10.01
CA THR A 95 5.60 6.68 -10.96
C THR A 95 6.06 6.91 -12.42
N ARG A 96 6.57 8.10 -12.76
CA ARG A 96 7.13 8.38 -14.10
C ARG A 96 8.35 7.51 -14.44
N ILE A 97 9.08 7.05 -13.43
CA ILE A 97 10.22 6.15 -13.58
C ILE A 97 9.88 4.70 -13.16
N ALA A 98 8.59 4.34 -13.20
CA ALA A 98 8.12 3.01 -12.83
C ALA A 98 8.86 1.91 -13.61
N PRO A 99 9.42 0.89 -12.93
CA PRO A 99 10.25 -0.11 -13.58
C PRO A 99 9.40 -1.20 -14.23
N LYS A 100 8.84 -0.91 -15.41
CA LYS A 100 7.86 -1.76 -16.13
C LYS A 100 8.29 -3.23 -16.32
N LYS A 101 9.60 -3.51 -16.43
CA LYS A 101 10.16 -4.86 -16.62
C LYS A 101 10.37 -5.65 -15.32
N LYS A 102 10.26 -4.99 -14.16
CA LYS A 102 10.49 -5.62 -12.85
C LYS A 102 9.26 -6.36 -12.35
N LYS A 103 9.44 -7.03 -11.21
CA LYS A 103 8.44 -7.85 -10.53
C LYS A 103 8.08 -7.27 -9.17
N GLY A 104 6.87 -7.55 -8.72
CA GLY A 104 6.47 -7.36 -7.33
C GLY A 104 6.50 -8.69 -6.59
N ILE A 105 6.79 -8.63 -5.29
CA ILE A 105 6.61 -9.75 -4.36
C ILE A 105 5.64 -9.32 -3.27
N CYS A 106 4.78 -10.22 -2.83
CA CYS A 106 3.92 -10.01 -1.67
C CYS A 106 3.71 -11.33 -0.94
N PHE A 107 3.06 -11.25 0.23
CA PHE A 107 2.50 -12.45 0.85
C PHE A 107 1.32 -12.98 0.02
N THR A 108 1.02 -14.26 0.16
CA THR A 108 -0.16 -14.88 -0.48
C THR A 108 -1.47 -14.30 0.03
N ARG A 109 -1.48 -13.78 1.27
CA ARG A 109 -2.55 -12.96 1.84
C ARG A 109 -1.93 -11.67 2.38
N SER A 110 -2.59 -10.54 2.13
CA SER A 110 -2.18 -9.22 2.61
C SER A 110 -1.95 -9.22 4.11
N ARG A 111 -0.94 -8.47 4.56
CA ARG A 111 -0.56 -8.30 5.98
C ARG A 111 -0.64 -6.85 6.46
N ALA A 112 -1.14 -5.94 5.61
CA ALA A 112 -1.35 -4.56 5.95
C ALA A 112 -2.67 -4.08 5.36
N ILE A 113 -3.35 -3.23 6.13
CA ILE A 113 -4.53 -2.49 5.69
C ILE A 113 -4.21 -1.00 5.78
N ASN A 114 -4.75 -0.23 4.85
CA ASN A 114 -4.77 1.21 4.90
C ASN A 114 -6.22 1.66 5.10
N ILE A 115 -6.47 2.49 6.11
CA ILE A 115 -7.79 3.02 6.41
C ILE A 115 -7.72 4.52 6.10
N PRO A 116 -8.34 4.99 5.00
CA PRO A 116 -8.24 6.38 4.58
C PRO A 116 -9.22 7.24 5.41
N MET A 117 -8.95 7.40 6.71
CA MET A 117 -9.87 8.07 7.65
C MET A 117 -10.13 9.53 7.27
N ASN A 118 -9.06 10.26 6.91
CA ASN A 118 -9.11 11.69 6.63
C ASN A 118 -8.08 12.08 5.56
N VAL A 119 -8.28 13.25 4.95
CA VAL A 119 -7.32 13.87 4.02
C VAL A 119 -6.61 15.01 4.74
N VAL A 120 -5.28 14.91 4.83
CA VAL A 120 -4.43 15.96 5.40
C VAL A 120 -3.79 16.85 4.34
N ASN A 121 -3.89 16.47 3.06
CA ASN A 121 -3.35 17.21 1.93
C ASN A 121 -4.49 17.86 1.12
N PRO A 122 -4.66 19.19 1.16
CA PRO A 122 -5.77 19.86 0.49
C PRO A 122 -5.67 19.84 -1.05
N TYR A 123 -4.50 19.53 -1.61
CA TYR A 123 -4.24 19.61 -3.05
C TYR A 123 -4.58 18.32 -3.82
N PHE A 124 -4.85 17.22 -3.12
CA PHE A 124 -5.18 15.93 -3.73
C PHE A 124 -6.43 15.34 -3.09
N SER A 125 -7.52 15.28 -3.85
CA SER A 125 -8.74 14.57 -3.45
C SER A 125 -8.51 13.06 -3.56
N SER A 126 -8.00 12.48 -2.48
CA SER A 126 -7.85 11.03 -2.33
C SER A 126 -9.14 10.44 -1.75
N ALA A 127 -9.57 9.27 -2.21
CA ALA A 127 -10.70 8.56 -1.63
C ALA A 127 -10.49 8.39 -0.12
N ASN A 128 -11.48 8.78 0.68
CA ASN A 128 -11.39 8.82 2.14
C ASN A 128 -12.76 8.68 2.79
N MET A 129 -12.78 8.55 4.12
CA MET A 129 -13.99 8.36 4.92
C MET A 129 -14.60 9.68 5.44
N GLU A 130 -14.01 10.82 5.10
CA GLU A 130 -14.48 12.16 5.47
C GLU A 130 -14.58 12.39 6.99
N ILE A 131 -13.80 11.67 7.80
CA ILE A 131 -13.76 11.91 9.25
C ILE A 131 -13.05 13.24 9.51
N PRO A 132 -13.69 14.21 10.20
CA PRO A 132 -13.07 15.50 10.49
C PRO A 132 -11.79 15.34 11.33
N VAL A 133 -10.75 16.09 10.96
CA VAL A 133 -9.49 16.12 11.72
C VAL A 133 -9.72 16.51 13.17
N THR A 134 -10.66 17.43 13.42
CA THR A 134 -11.04 17.90 14.75
C THR A 134 -11.66 16.79 15.61
N GLU A 135 -12.40 15.87 15.00
CA GLU A 135 -12.96 14.70 15.69
C GLU A 135 -11.85 13.74 16.13
N LEU A 136 -10.94 13.40 15.22
CA LEU A 136 -9.78 12.53 15.52
C LEU A 136 -8.88 13.15 16.60
N LEU A 137 -8.64 14.46 16.52
CA LEU A 137 -7.87 15.19 17.53
C LEU A 137 -8.56 15.18 18.90
N SER A 138 -9.87 15.40 18.93
CA SER A 138 -10.66 15.36 20.17
C SER A 138 -10.54 13.99 20.86
N LYS A 139 -10.67 12.88 20.11
CA LYS A 139 -10.46 11.52 20.64
C LYS A 139 -9.05 11.33 21.20
N PHE A 140 -8.04 11.81 20.49
CA PHE A 140 -6.64 11.72 20.94
C PHE A 140 -6.41 12.49 22.25
N VAL A 141 -6.91 13.72 22.35
CA VAL A 141 -6.79 14.58 23.55
C VAL A 141 -7.52 13.97 24.75
N GLN A 142 -8.64 13.29 24.52
CA GLN A 142 -9.39 12.55 25.56
C GLN A 142 -8.71 11.23 25.98
N GLY A 143 -7.46 10.98 25.57
CA GLY A 143 -6.71 9.78 25.95
C GLY A 143 -7.14 8.51 25.20
N SER A 144 -7.92 8.63 24.11
CA SER A 144 -8.31 7.46 23.32
C SER A 144 -7.20 7.00 22.35
N LYS A 145 -7.29 5.74 21.93
CA LYS A 145 -6.52 5.12 20.84
C LYS A 145 -7.43 4.27 19.97
N ILE A 146 -7.02 4.01 18.72
CA ILE A 146 -7.72 3.05 17.86
C ILE A 146 -7.54 1.65 18.44
N ASP A 147 -8.63 0.90 18.54
CA ASP A 147 -8.61 -0.52 18.86
C ASP A 147 -8.10 -1.33 17.67
N VAL A 148 -6.82 -1.70 17.75
CA VAL A 148 -6.17 -2.45 16.67
C VAL A 148 -6.51 -3.93 16.67
N ASP A 149 -7.04 -4.46 17.78
CA ASP A 149 -7.42 -5.88 17.88
C ASP A 149 -8.62 -6.18 16.98
N ALA A 150 -9.46 -5.18 16.73
CA ALA A 150 -10.56 -5.25 15.78
C ALA A 150 -10.10 -5.55 14.33
N PHE A 151 -8.81 -5.36 14.02
CA PHE A 151 -8.22 -5.69 12.72
C PHE A 151 -7.59 -7.08 12.67
N TYR A 152 -7.57 -7.82 13.78
CA TYR A 152 -7.00 -9.16 13.80
C TYR A 152 -7.72 -10.07 12.80
N LYS A 153 -6.96 -10.64 11.86
CA LYS A 153 -7.45 -11.50 10.77
C LYS A 153 -8.49 -10.86 9.84
N VAL A 154 -8.62 -9.53 9.83
CA VAL A 154 -9.51 -8.79 8.92
C VAL A 154 -9.33 -9.28 7.47
N ASN A 155 -10.45 -9.42 6.76
CA ASN A 155 -10.43 -9.83 5.36
C ASN A 155 -10.63 -8.60 4.47
N ASN A 156 -9.53 -8.00 4.02
CA ASN A 156 -9.56 -6.85 3.14
C ASN A 156 -9.53 -7.27 1.65
N PRO A 157 -10.51 -6.86 0.82
CA PRO A 157 -10.47 -7.10 -0.63
C PRO A 157 -9.65 -6.04 -1.38
N SER A 158 -9.23 -4.98 -0.69
CA SER A 158 -8.45 -3.87 -1.21
C SER A 158 -7.36 -3.44 -0.22
N PRO A 159 -6.25 -2.81 -0.66
CA PRO A 159 -5.29 -2.22 0.27
C PRO A 159 -5.90 -1.07 1.08
N HIS A 160 -6.82 -0.32 0.45
CA HIS A 160 -7.53 0.80 1.05
C HIS A 160 -8.97 0.36 1.38
N VAL A 161 -9.33 0.33 2.66
CA VAL A 161 -10.64 -0.13 3.11
C VAL A 161 -11.25 0.90 4.04
N ASN A 162 -12.49 1.29 3.76
CA ASN A 162 -13.29 2.08 4.69
C ASN A 162 -13.66 1.20 5.88
N TYR A 163 -13.18 1.58 7.05
CA TYR A 163 -13.46 0.90 8.30
C TYR A 163 -13.65 1.94 9.39
N ASN A 164 -14.84 1.97 9.99
CA ASN A 164 -15.12 2.87 11.11
C ASN A 164 -14.31 2.43 12.34
N PRO A 165 -13.29 3.20 12.75
CA PRO A 165 -12.43 2.78 13.85
C PRO A 165 -13.21 2.77 15.17
N ARG A 166 -13.03 1.70 15.95
CA ARG A 166 -13.41 1.72 17.35
C ARG A 166 -12.31 2.42 18.15
N PHE A 167 -12.70 3.35 19.01
CA PHE A 167 -11.78 4.01 19.94
C PHE A 167 -11.91 3.40 21.33
N ILE A 168 -10.78 3.09 21.96
CA ILE A 168 -10.67 2.57 23.32
C ILE A 168 -9.77 3.50 24.16
N GLN A 169 -9.89 3.44 25.47
CA GLN A 169 -9.01 4.19 26.36
C GLN A 169 -7.57 3.65 26.31
N ARG A 170 -6.60 4.54 26.50
CA ARG A 170 -5.18 4.18 26.47
C ARG A 170 -4.78 3.23 27.58
#